data_AF-U1JLM3-F1
#
_entry.id   AF-U1JLM3-F1
#
_cell.length_a   1.000
_cell.length_b   1.000
_cell.length_c   1.000
_cell.angle_alpha   90.00
_cell.angle_beta   90.00
_cell.angle_gamma   90.00
#
_symmetry.space_group_name_H-M   'P 1'
#
loop_
_entity.id
_entity.type
_entity.pdbx_description
1 polymer ?
#
loop_
_entity_poly.entity_id
_entity_poly.type
_entity_poly.pdbx_seq_one_letter_code
_entity_poly.pdbx_strand_id
1 'polypeptide(L)'
;MSHSTKGAENGVLTVMAGGEQTCFDKAQPIMAAFSRFSQLLGEVGSGQTCKMVNQICIAGVVQGLAEGLHFAKQAGLDAEKVVETISKGAAGSWQMENRYKTMNAGEYEFGFAVDWMRKDLGIALDEARSNGATLPVTAMVDQYYADVQALGGGRFDTSSLLARLDAIHNKAK
;
A
#
# COMPACT_ATOMS: atom_id res chain seq x y z
N MET A 1 4.58 -6.89 -10.45
CA MET A 1 3.20 -6.50 -10.82
C MET A 1 2.50 -5.90 -9.62
N SER A 2 1.46 -5.08 -9.83
CA SER A 2 0.55 -4.68 -8.74
C SER A 2 -0.28 -5.89 -8.27
N HIS A 3 -0.47 -6.04 -6.95
CA HIS A 3 -0.95 -7.29 -6.32
C HIS A 3 -2.49 -7.33 -6.12
N SER A 4 -3.29 -7.18 -7.17
CA SER A 4 -4.75 -7.38 -7.01
C SER A 4 -5.29 -8.44 -7.96
N THR A 5 -5.86 -9.52 -7.41
CA THR A 5 -6.54 -10.57 -8.17
C THR A 5 -7.61 -9.99 -9.09
N LYS A 6 -8.47 -9.11 -8.55
CA LYS A 6 -9.48 -8.38 -9.34
C LYS A 6 -8.86 -7.57 -10.48
N GLY A 7 -7.68 -6.99 -10.28
CA GLY A 7 -6.98 -6.24 -11.33
C GLY A 7 -6.44 -7.14 -12.43
N ALA A 8 -6.02 -8.36 -12.10
CA ALA A 8 -5.62 -9.38 -13.08
C ALA A 8 -6.82 -9.84 -13.91
N GLU A 9 -7.93 -10.18 -13.25
CA GLU A 9 -9.18 -10.61 -13.88
C GLU A 9 -9.75 -9.54 -14.81
N ASN A 10 -9.68 -8.27 -14.40
CA ASN A 10 -10.19 -7.15 -15.20
C ASN A 10 -9.18 -6.61 -16.23
N GLY A 11 -7.98 -7.21 -16.33
CA GLY A 11 -6.95 -6.76 -17.28
C GLY A 11 -6.37 -5.36 -16.99
N VAL A 12 -6.45 -4.89 -15.74
CA VAL A 12 -6.04 -3.53 -15.34
C VAL A 12 -4.76 -3.50 -14.51
N LEU A 13 -3.97 -4.57 -14.53
CA LEU A 13 -2.69 -4.59 -13.83
C LEU A 13 -1.71 -3.56 -14.40
N THR A 14 -0.73 -3.25 -13.56
CA THR A 14 0.48 -2.54 -13.95
C THR A 14 1.68 -3.49 -13.85
N VAL A 15 2.39 -3.66 -14.96
CA VAL A 15 3.60 -4.48 -15.05
C VAL A 15 4.83 -3.59 -14.99
N MET A 16 5.68 -3.85 -14.00
CA MET A 16 6.99 -3.24 -13.81
C MET A 16 8.03 -4.28 -14.28
N ALA A 17 8.61 -4.08 -15.46
CA ALA A 17 9.53 -5.04 -16.08
C ALA A 17 11.00 -4.59 -15.93
N GLY A 18 11.89 -5.55 -15.78
CA GLY A 18 13.34 -5.37 -15.89
C GLY A 18 13.93 -6.49 -16.74
N GLY A 19 14.81 -6.16 -17.67
CA GLY A 19 15.39 -7.09 -18.63
C GLY A 19 15.83 -6.41 -19.93
N GLU A 20 16.04 -7.19 -20.98
CA GLU A 20 16.39 -6.66 -22.29
C GLU A 20 15.17 -6.13 -23.04
N GLN A 21 15.37 -5.05 -23.81
CA GLN A 21 14.33 -4.45 -24.64
C GLN A 21 13.71 -5.48 -25.61
N THR A 22 14.55 -6.29 -26.25
CA THR A 22 14.11 -7.30 -27.23
C THR A 22 13.21 -8.38 -26.60
N CYS A 23 13.46 -8.75 -25.35
CA CYS A 23 12.61 -9.67 -24.59
C CYS A 23 11.30 -8.99 -24.17
N PHE A 24 11.38 -7.74 -23.70
CA PHE A 24 10.20 -6.96 -23.33
C PHE A 24 9.24 -6.78 -24.51
N ASP A 25 9.75 -6.39 -25.69
CA ASP A 25 8.94 -6.16 -26.89
C ASP A 25 8.19 -7.43 -27.33
N LYS A 26 8.80 -8.60 -27.17
CA LYS A 26 8.16 -9.89 -27.45
C LYS A 26 7.10 -10.24 -26.41
N ALA A 27 7.32 -9.91 -25.15
CA ALA A 27 6.41 -10.22 -24.05
C ALA A 27 5.25 -9.22 -23.95
N GLN A 28 5.43 -7.97 -24.38
CA GLN A 28 4.46 -6.88 -24.21
C GLN A 28 3.07 -7.19 -24.78
N PRO A 29 2.92 -7.75 -25.99
CA PRO A 29 1.61 -8.12 -26.52
C PRO A 29 0.89 -9.16 -25.66
N ILE A 30 1.63 -10.06 -25.02
CA ILE A 30 1.08 -11.08 -24.11
C ILE A 30 0.67 -10.42 -22.80
N MET A 31 1.51 -9.52 -22.26
CA MET A 31 1.20 -8.77 -21.03
C MET A 31 -0.04 -7.88 -21.19
N ALA A 32 -0.30 -7.36 -22.39
CA ALA A 32 -1.47 -6.55 -22.69
C ALA A 32 -2.81 -7.30 -22.50
N ALA A 33 -2.80 -8.64 -22.47
CA ALA A 33 -4.01 -9.43 -22.21
C ALA A 33 -4.52 -9.30 -20.77
N PHE A 34 -3.64 -8.95 -19.81
CA PHE A 34 -3.97 -8.88 -18.38
C PHE A 34 -3.53 -7.58 -17.69
N SER A 35 -2.91 -6.66 -18.43
CA SER A 35 -2.42 -5.39 -17.90
C SER A 35 -2.86 -4.22 -18.77
N ARG A 36 -3.20 -3.12 -18.11
CA ARG A 36 -3.51 -1.85 -18.77
C ARG A 36 -2.25 -1.05 -19.07
N PHE A 37 -1.18 -1.30 -18.32
CA PHE A 37 0.09 -0.60 -18.47
C PHE A 37 1.25 -1.53 -18.18
N SER A 38 2.28 -1.49 -19.02
CA SER A 38 3.54 -2.20 -18.82
C SER A 38 4.71 -1.31 -19.22
N GLN A 39 5.77 -1.32 -18.44
CA GLN A 39 6.95 -0.49 -18.67
C GLN A 39 8.23 -1.26 -18.37
N LEU A 40 9.20 -1.18 -19.30
CA LEU A 40 10.58 -1.60 -19.04
C LEU A 40 11.32 -0.48 -18.29
N LEU A 41 11.89 -0.82 -17.15
CA LEU A 41 12.48 0.14 -16.20
C LEU A 41 14.01 0.05 -16.14
N GLY A 42 14.61 -0.85 -16.91
CA GLY A 42 16.04 -1.09 -16.96
C GLY A 42 16.34 -2.58 -17.04
N GLU A 43 17.53 -2.95 -16.60
CA GLU A 43 18.03 -4.32 -16.64
C GLU A 43 17.29 -5.26 -15.69
N VAL A 44 17.71 -6.53 -15.69
CA VAL A 44 17.18 -7.53 -14.76
C VAL A 44 17.32 -7.03 -13.32
N GLY A 45 16.22 -7.06 -12.57
CA GLY A 45 16.15 -6.53 -11.20
C GLY A 45 15.40 -5.20 -11.09
N SER A 46 15.45 -4.32 -12.10
CA SER A 46 14.81 -2.98 -12.02
C SER A 46 13.30 -3.03 -11.77
N GLY A 47 12.61 -4.05 -12.28
CA GLY A 47 11.19 -4.26 -12.00
C GLY A 47 10.90 -4.56 -10.52
N GLN A 48 11.79 -5.29 -9.84
CA GLN A 48 11.66 -5.57 -8.40
C GLN A 48 11.96 -4.33 -7.58
N THR A 49 13.02 -3.58 -7.91
CA THR A 49 13.34 -2.31 -7.26
C THR A 49 12.19 -1.31 -7.40
N CYS A 50 11.59 -1.19 -8.58
CA CYS A 50 10.41 -0.35 -8.78
C CYS A 50 9.20 -0.82 -7.96
N LYS A 51 9.02 -2.14 -7.82
CA LYS A 51 7.99 -2.67 -6.93
C LYS A 51 8.24 -2.26 -5.47
N MET A 52 9.47 -2.29 -4.99
CA MET A 52 9.81 -1.80 -3.64
C MET A 52 9.44 -0.32 -3.48
N VAL A 53 9.80 0.53 -4.45
CA VAL A 53 9.40 1.95 -4.48
C VAL A 53 7.88 2.11 -4.34
N ASN A 54 7.11 1.32 -5.09
CA ASN A 54 5.65 1.35 -4.99
C ASN A 54 5.15 0.98 -3.59
N GLN A 55 5.71 -0.07 -2.95
CA GLN A 55 5.29 -0.47 -1.60
C GLN A 55 5.67 0.57 -0.54
N ILE A 56 6.83 1.22 -0.67
CA ILE A 56 7.24 2.36 0.19
C ILE A 56 6.20 3.49 0.11
N CYS A 57 5.81 3.89 -1.10
CA CYS A 57 4.82 4.96 -1.30
C CYS A 57 3.44 4.58 -0.73
N ILE A 58 2.99 3.35 -0.97
CA ILE A 58 1.71 2.86 -0.43
C ILE A 58 1.71 2.91 1.10
N ALA A 59 2.77 2.41 1.75
CA ALA A 59 2.88 2.40 3.21
C ALA A 59 2.68 3.79 3.82
N GLY A 60 3.39 4.80 3.27
CA GLY A 60 3.27 6.18 3.74
C GLY A 60 1.88 6.78 3.55
N VAL A 61 1.27 6.58 2.37
CA VAL A 61 -0.07 7.10 2.05
C VAL A 61 -1.14 6.46 2.95
N VAL A 62 -1.10 5.14 3.13
CA VAL A 62 -2.09 4.44 3.97
C VAL A 62 -1.96 4.83 5.43
N GLN A 63 -0.74 4.95 5.96
CA GLN A 63 -0.53 5.44 7.32
C GLN A 63 -1.05 6.86 7.52
N GLY A 64 -0.74 7.78 6.59
CA GLY A 64 -1.24 9.16 6.65
C GLY A 64 -2.78 9.23 6.64
N LEU A 65 -3.43 8.37 5.83
CA LEU A 65 -4.88 8.25 5.84
C LEU A 65 -5.42 7.71 7.17
N ALA A 66 -4.78 6.69 7.75
CA ALA A 66 -5.18 6.12 9.03
C ALA A 66 -5.11 7.16 10.16
N GLU A 67 -4.01 7.91 10.24
CA GLU A 67 -3.85 9.00 11.22
C GLU A 67 -4.88 10.10 11.00
N GLY A 68 -5.10 10.52 9.75
CA GLY A 68 -6.08 11.55 9.41
C GLY A 68 -7.51 11.17 9.80
N LEU A 69 -7.92 9.93 9.51
CA LEU A 69 -9.22 9.39 9.91
C LEU A 69 -9.36 9.30 11.44
N HIS A 70 -8.33 8.79 12.12
CA HIS A 70 -8.35 8.71 13.58
C HIS A 70 -8.46 10.11 14.21
N PHE A 71 -7.64 11.07 13.75
CA PHE A 71 -7.70 12.45 14.21
C PHE A 71 -9.08 13.08 13.98
N ALA A 72 -9.66 12.91 12.79
CA ALA A 72 -11.00 13.42 12.49
C ALA A 72 -12.05 12.87 13.49
N LYS A 73 -12.01 11.57 13.79
CA LYS A 73 -12.89 10.94 14.80
C LYS A 73 -12.68 11.56 16.18
N GLN A 74 -11.45 11.74 16.63
CA GLN A 74 -11.14 12.35 17.94
C GLN A 74 -11.55 13.82 18.02
N ALA A 75 -11.49 14.54 16.90
CA ALA A 75 -11.93 15.93 16.80
C ALA A 75 -13.47 16.08 16.69
N GLY A 76 -14.23 14.97 16.71
CA GLY A 76 -15.69 15.00 16.56
C GLY A 76 -16.15 15.33 15.14
N LEU A 77 -15.27 15.21 14.15
CA LEU A 77 -15.62 15.43 12.74
C LEU A 77 -16.20 14.15 12.13
N ASP A 78 -17.09 14.35 11.15
CA ASP A 78 -17.57 13.28 10.29
C ASP A 78 -16.44 12.84 9.36
N ALA A 79 -15.85 11.69 9.66
CA ALA A 79 -14.67 11.17 8.97
C ALA A 79 -14.90 10.95 7.47
N GLU A 80 -16.13 10.57 7.07
CA GLU A 80 -16.45 10.38 5.65
C GLU A 80 -16.49 11.72 4.92
N LYS A 81 -17.19 12.72 5.48
CA LYS A 81 -17.22 14.06 4.89
C LYS A 81 -15.83 14.68 4.81
N VAL A 82 -14.97 14.44 5.80
CA VAL A 82 -13.57 14.91 5.78
C VAL A 82 -12.84 14.30 4.58
N VAL A 83 -12.87 12.98 4.40
CA VAL A 83 -12.17 12.32 3.29
C VAL A 83 -12.77 12.72 1.93
N GLU A 84 -14.09 12.79 1.79
CA GLU A 84 -14.74 13.24 0.57
C GLU A 84 -14.37 14.68 0.17
N THR A 85 -14.04 15.52 1.15
CA THR A 85 -13.61 16.90 0.92
C THR A 85 -12.15 16.95 0.48
N ILE A 86 -11.24 16.32 1.24
CA ILE A 86 -9.80 16.47 1.01
C ILE A 86 -9.28 15.57 -0.13
N SER A 87 -9.98 14.48 -0.47
CA SER A 87 -9.59 13.58 -1.56
C SER A 87 -9.60 14.26 -2.94
N LYS A 88 -10.35 15.36 -3.08
CA LYS A 88 -10.42 16.17 -4.31
C LYS A 88 -9.30 17.21 -4.40
N GLY A 89 -8.56 17.42 -3.31
CA GLY A 89 -7.48 18.41 -3.22
C GLY A 89 -6.09 17.78 -3.30
N ALA A 90 -5.08 18.50 -2.84
CA ALA A 90 -3.68 18.09 -2.88
C ALA A 90 -3.37 16.82 -2.07
N ALA A 91 -4.22 16.45 -1.11
CA ALA A 91 -4.09 15.23 -0.32
C ALA A 91 -4.63 13.97 -1.03
N GLY A 92 -5.31 14.15 -2.17
CA GLY A 92 -5.96 13.07 -2.91
C GLY A 92 -5.04 11.90 -3.23
N SER A 93 -5.54 10.68 -3.02
CA SER A 93 -4.83 9.45 -3.33
C SER A 93 -5.80 8.32 -3.63
N TRP A 94 -5.33 7.30 -4.36
CA TRP A 94 -6.12 6.10 -4.63
C TRP A 94 -6.62 5.43 -3.34
N GLN A 95 -5.84 5.46 -2.27
CA GLN A 95 -6.23 4.89 -0.96
C GLN A 95 -7.40 5.66 -0.35
N MET A 96 -7.40 7.00 -0.46
CA MET A 96 -8.53 7.82 -0.02
C MET A 96 -9.80 7.57 -0.82
N GLU A 97 -9.70 7.19 -2.08
CA GLU A 97 -10.88 6.88 -2.89
C GLU A 97 -11.42 5.46 -2.62
N ASN A 98 -10.54 4.52 -2.28
CA ASN A 98 -10.84 3.08 -2.33
C ASN A 98 -10.78 2.35 -0.97
N ARG A 99 -10.30 2.99 0.11
CA ARG A 99 -10.12 2.33 1.42
C ARG A 99 -10.80 3.03 2.59
N TYR A 100 -11.03 4.35 2.53
CA TYR A 100 -11.49 5.08 3.71
C TYR A 100 -12.82 4.57 4.28
N LYS A 101 -13.77 4.12 3.45
CA LYS A 101 -15.07 3.62 3.92
C LYS A 101 -14.91 2.35 4.75
N THR A 102 -14.17 1.38 4.25
CA THR A 102 -13.91 0.12 4.95
C THR A 102 -13.05 0.34 6.19
N MET A 103 -12.07 1.25 6.13
CA MET A 103 -11.33 1.69 7.32
C MET A 103 -12.27 2.29 8.38
N ASN A 104 -13.16 3.21 7.97
CA ASN A 104 -14.08 3.87 8.89
C ASN A 104 -15.05 2.88 9.56
N ALA A 105 -15.50 1.87 8.80
CA ALA A 105 -16.36 0.78 9.25
C ALA A 105 -15.64 -0.31 10.08
N GLY A 106 -14.30 -0.31 10.10
CA GLY A 106 -13.52 -1.36 10.79
C GLY A 106 -13.50 -2.70 10.06
N GLU A 107 -13.76 -2.70 8.75
CA GLU A 107 -13.78 -3.88 7.90
C GLU A 107 -12.43 -4.04 7.19
N TYR A 108 -11.76 -5.18 7.38
CA TYR A 108 -10.43 -5.39 6.81
C TYR A 108 -10.21 -6.78 6.20
N GLU A 109 -11.21 -7.65 6.15
CA GLU A 109 -11.07 -9.02 5.62
C GLU A 109 -11.15 -9.07 4.08
N PHE A 110 -10.27 -8.32 3.42
CA PHE A 110 -10.15 -8.27 1.97
C PHE A 110 -8.74 -7.82 1.56
N GLY A 111 -8.51 -7.74 0.24
CA GLY A 111 -7.38 -7.01 -0.31
C GLY A 111 -6.01 -7.63 -0.01
N PHE A 112 -5.03 -6.79 0.30
CA PHE A 112 -3.63 -7.20 0.45
C PHE A 112 -3.25 -7.34 1.92
N ALA A 113 -2.92 -8.56 2.34
CA ALA A 113 -2.67 -8.88 3.74
C ALA A 113 -1.46 -8.15 4.33
N VAL A 114 -1.57 -7.75 5.60
CA VAL A 114 -0.47 -7.17 6.39
C VAL A 114 0.78 -8.06 6.37
N ASP A 115 0.63 -9.38 6.50
CA ASP A 115 1.76 -10.33 6.45
C ASP A 115 2.59 -10.19 5.16
N TRP A 116 1.94 -9.96 4.02
CA TRP A 116 2.61 -9.79 2.75
C TRP A 116 3.23 -8.40 2.60
N MET A 117 2.55 -7.38 3.11
CA MET A 117 3.10 -6.02 3.14
C MET A 117 4.38 -5.94 3.97
N ARG A 118 4.40 -6.55 5.16
CA ARG A 118 5.60 -6.62 5.99
C ARG A 118 6.75 -7.35 5.31
N LYS A 119 6.47 -8.44 4.59
CA LYS A 119 7.47 -9.12 3.77
C LYS A 119 8.05 -8.17 2.71
N ASP A 120 7.19 -7.47 1.98
CA ASP A 120 7.61 -6.53 0.93
C ASP A 120 8.43 -5.35 1.51
N LEU A 121 8.01 -4.80 2.66
CA LEU A 121 8.74 -3.73 3.34
C LEU A 121 10.07 -4.21 3.90
N GLY A 122 10.14 -5.43 4.42
CA GLY A 122 11.38 -6.06 4.84
C GLY A 122 12.40 -6.13 3.69
N ILE A 123 11.97 -6.60 2.51
CA ILE A 123 12.83 -6.62 1.32
C ILE A 123 13.29 -5.20 0.94
N ALA A 124 12.40 -4.21 0.98
CA ALA A 124 12.76 -2.82 0.67
C ALA A 124 13.74 -2.22 1.67
N LEU A 125 13.58 -2.52 2.96
CA LEU A 125 14.49 -2.09 4.04
C LEU A 125 15.85 -2.76 3.94
N ASP A 126 15.91 -4.02 3.51
CA ASP A 126 17.16 -4.74 3.27
C ASP A 126 17.91 -4.14 2.07
N GLU A 127 17.20 -3.88 0.97
CA GLU A 127 17.74 -3.24 -0.22
C GLU A 127 18.24 -1.82 0.07
N ALA A 128 17.54 -1.06 0.90
CA ALA A 128 17.97 0.27 1.34
C ALA A 128 19.31 0.25 2.09
N ARG A 129 19.58 -0.80 2.87
CA ARG A 129 20.89 -0.98 3.53
C ARG A 129 22.02 -1.25 2.53
N SER A 130 21.70 -1.86 1.39
CA SER A 130 22.66 -2.14 0.31
C SER A 130 22.95 -0.90 -0.53
N ASN A 131 21.91 -0.17 -0.95
CA ASN A 131 22.04 0.94 -1.90
C ASN A 131 22.19 2.34 -1.26
N GLY A 132 22.12 2.43 0.07
CA GLY A 132 22.32 3.68 0.83
C GLY A 132 21.06 4.55 0.95
N ALA A 133 19.89 4.08 0.51
CA ALA A 133 18.64 4.80 0.72
C ALA A 133 18.25 4.84 2.21
N THR A 134 17.59 5.93 2.61
CA THR A 134 17.11 6.11 3.99
C THR A 134 15.58 6.04 4.02
N LEU A 135 15.03 5.05 4.71
CA LEU A 135 13.59 4.75 4.73
C LEU A 135 12.96 4.82 6.14
N PRO A 136 13.06 5.95 6.87
CA PRO A 136 12.64 6.04 8.27
C PRO A 136 11.14 5.88 8.44
N VAL A 137 10.34 6.48 7.55
CA VAL A 137 8.87 6.34 7.56
C VAL A 137 8.48 4.89 7.29
N THR A 138 9.12 4.23 6.32
CA THR A 138 8.84 2.82 6.01
C THR A 138 9.16 1.91 7.21
N ALA A 139 10.31 2.11 7.86
CA ALA A 139 10.68 1.35 9.04
C ALA A 139 9.65 1.52 10.18
N MET A 140 9.18 2.75 10.39
CA MET A 140 8.15 3.06 11.38
C MET A 140 6.82 2.37 11.04
N VAL A 141 6.36 2.46 9.79
CA VAL A 141 5.11 1.82 9.35
C VAL A 141 5.21 0.29 9.42
N ASP A 142 6.37 -0.31 9.15
CA ASP A 142 6.56 -1.76 9.34
C ASP A 142 6.35 -2.18 10.81
N GLN A 143 6.81 -1.37 11.77
CA GLN A 143 6.54 -1.62 13.19
C GLN A 143 5.04 -1.46 13.52
N TYR A 144 4.35 -0.51 12.90
CA TYR A 144 2.90 -0.39 13.08
C TYR A 144 2.14 -1.60 12.53
N TYR A 145 2.60 -2.17 11.42
CA TYR A 145 2.07 -3.44 10.95
C TYR A 145 2.38 -4.61 11.88
N ALA A 146 3.52 -4.61 12.57
CA ALA A 146 3.81 -5.59 13.62
C ALA A 146 2.79 -5.50 14.77
N ASP A 147 2.40 -4.29 15.17
CA ASP A 147 1.34 -4.09 16.16
C ASP A 147 0.00 -4.63 15.67
N VAL A 148 -0.36 -4.42 14.39
CA VAL A 148 -1.58 -5.01 13.79
C VAL A 148 -1.53 -6.54 13.82
N GLN A 149 -0.38 -7.16 13.53
CA GLN A 149 -0.22 -8.61 13.65
C GLN A 149 -0.41 -9.08 15.10
N ALA A 150 0.10 -8.34 16.08
CA ALA A 150 -0.08 -8.64 17.50
C ALA A 150 -1.55 -8.53 17.96
N LEU A 151 -2.38 -7.76 17.25
CA LEU A 151 -3.83 -7.73 17.43
C LEU A 151 -4.57 -8.91 16.75
N GLY A 152 -3.85 -9.84 16.12
CA GLY A 152 -4.41 -10.94 15.34
C GLY A 152 -4.75 -10.57 13.88
N GLY A 153 -4.41 -9.34 13.46
CA GLY A 153 -4.77 -8.77 12.16
C GLY A 153 -3.82 -9.10 11.00
N GLY A 154 -3.00 -10.16 11.07
CA GLY A 154 -2.02 -10.47 10.01
C GLY A 154 -2.63 -10.68 8.61
N ARG A 155 -3.89 -11.13 8.56
CA ARG A 155 -4.66 -11.32 7.32
C ARG A 155 -5.53 -10.13 6.91
N PHE A 156 -5.57 -9.09 7.72
CA PHE A 156 -6.30 -7.87 7.37
C PHE A 156 -5.63 -7.13 6.21
N ASP A 157 -6.42 -6.36 5.45
CA ASP A 157 -5.91 -5.45 4.44
C ASP A 157 -4.90 -4.48 5.06
N THR A 158 -3.94 -4.02 4.27
CA THR A 158 -2.98 -2.99 4.65
C THR A 158 -3.58 -1.71 5.21
N SER A 159 -4.86 -1.42 4.93
CA SER A 159 -5.61 -0.30 5.49
C SER A 159 -5.93 -0.42 6.99
N SER A 160 -5.67 -1.57 7.61
CA SER A 160 -5.92 -1.87 9.03
C SER A 160 -5.05 -1.11 10.04
N LEU A 161 -4.18 -0.21 9.59
CA LEU A 161 -3.41 0.70 10.46
C LEU A 161 -4.31 1.58 11.35
N LEU A 162 -5.56 1.85 10.94
CA LEU A 162 -6.53 2.55 11.79
C LEU A 162 -6.97 1.69 12.99
N ALA A 163 -7.14 0.37 12.82
CA ALA A 163 -7.51 -0.53 13.91
C ALA A 163 -6.48 -0.51 15.05
N ARG A 164 -5.20 -0.39 14.71
CA ARG A 164 -4.12 -0.22 15.69
C ARG A 164 -4.31 1.04 16.53
N LEU A 165 -4.60 2.18 15.89
CA LEU A 165 -4.79 3.46 16.59
C LEU A 165 -6.01 3.40 17.51
N ASP A 166 -7.12 2.84 17.03
CA ASP A 166 -8.34 2.68 17.82
C ASP A 166 -8.13 1.72 19.01
N ALA A 167 -7.37 0.64 18.83
CA ALA A 167 -7.01 -0.28 19.91
C ALA A 167 -6.13 0.36 21.00
N ILE A 168 -5.16 1.21 20.61
CA ILE A 168 -4.32 1.96 21.56
C ILE A 168 -5.17 2.96 22.34
N HIS A 169 -6.02 3.73 21.64
CA HIS A 169 -6.87 4.74 22.27
C HIS A 169 -7.85 4.14 23.28
N ASN A 170 -8.50 3.02 22.93
CA ASN A 170 -9.48 2.37 23.81
C ASN A 170 -8.85 1.75 25.06
N LYS A 171 -7.56 1.37 25.02
CA LYS A 171 -6.82 0.91 26.22
C LYS A 171 -6.40 2.06 27.15
N ALA A 172 -6.36 3.29 26.67
CA ALA A 172 -5.95 4.46 27.44
C ALA A 172 -7.10 5.15 28.20
N LYS A 173 -8.34 4.69 27.98
CA LYS A 173 -9.55 5.09 28.72
C LYS A 173 -9.84 4.07 29.82
#